data_AF-A0A2V3I045-F1
#
_entry.id   AF-A0A2V3I045-F1
#
_cell.length_a   1.000
_cell.length_b   1.000
_cell.length_c   1.000
_cell.angle_alpha   90.00
_cell.angle_beta   90.00
_cell.angle_gamma   90.00
#
_symmetry.space_group_name_H-M   'P 1'
#
loop_
_entity.id
_entity.type
_entity.pdbx_description
1 polymer ?
#
loop_
_entity_poly.entity_id
_entity_poly.type
_entity_poly.pdbx_seq_one_letter_code
_entity_poly.pdbx_strand_id
1 'polypeptide(L)'
;LLAHHNLEVTQAELARCREAIRNGTIWQLAEQRSHATPQLRDAFLWVLEQLDELADDPIGDSVLNLMASTNPVRSGGEHLSDDVGMRPHILHLHALLSMRWRVPGSWWDGSEDGPERTVLIEGAAPPWRDSALGAVVSALVDEPRSVVLVSTPLGPIPFTLEDVSPWCHLDGPDDMWRKVYDDDEIADSLEELGLDGLPLVRMPPSSDFKHERTAAVRAWLDRCAVVDKLAVFCGVSPTDGCRLTDGMSSRRSRTDRMVNVHSGGEHMLSPRLADGGITLALDGARRLNDLNPNPPAAFDEPIEDVGSDHPGIPRVWLLDDAIPFVGRGRNVMQGYVLGADPHLTPGQPCLVVDGNGGLVAHGTAVTTALEMAHLKKGIAVRVRDGALRDS
;
A
#
# COMPACT_ATOMS: atom_id res chain seq x y z
N LEU A 1 34.11 -31.69 18.42
CA LEU A 1 33.13 -32.04 17.38
C LEU A 1 31.76 -31.42 17.64
N LEU A 2 31.07 -31.75 18.75
CA LEU A 2 29.75 -31.15 19.08
C LEU A 2 29.74 -29.61 19.13
N ALA A 3 30.74 -28.99 19.76
CA ALA A 3 30.83 -27.53 19.81
C ALA A 3 30.98 -26.90 18.41
N HIS A 4 31.71 -27.55 17.49
CA HIS A 4 31.86 -27.08 16.12
C HIS A 4 30.54 -27.19 15.35
N HIS A 5 29.86 -28.34 15.49
CA HIS A 5 28.54 -28.53 14.91
C HIS A 5 27.53 -27.49 15.40
N ASN A 6 27.51 -27.19 16.71
CA ASN A 6 26.61 -26.17 17.27
C ASN A 6 26.90 -24.77 16.70
N LEU A 7 28.17 -24.44 16.46
CA LEU A 7 28.54 -23.17 15.82
C LEU A 7 28.08 -23.12 14.36
N GLU A 8 28.26 -24.20 13.60
CA GLU A 8 27.78 -24.29 12.21
C GLU A 8 26.26 -24.12 12.12
N VAL A 9 25.51 -24.80 13.00
CA VAL A 9 24.04 -24.67 13.06
C VAL A 9 23.63 -23.24 13.41
N THR A 10 24.29 -22.62 14.39
CA THR A 10 24.00 -21.23 14.80
C THR A 10 24.28 -20.25 13.66
N GLN A 11 25.41 -20.38 12.98
CA GLN A 11 25.77 -19.52 11.84
C GLN A 11 24.81 -19.69 10.67
N ALA A 12 24.40 -20.94 10.38
CA ALA A 12 23.42 -21.24 9.34
C ALA A 12 22.05 -20.63 9.65
N GLU A 13 21.59 -20.69 10.90
CA GLU A 13 20.32 -20.08 11.28
C GLU A 13 20.37 -18.55 11.19
N LEU A 14 21.45 -17.91 11.66
CA LEU A 14 21.64 -16.47 11.49
C LEU A 14 21.70 -16.06 10.02
N ALA A 15 22.28 -16.89 9.14
CA ALA A 15 22.28 -16.65 7.70
C ALA A 15 20.87 -16.75 7.11
N ARG A 16 20.07 -17.74 7.54
CA ARG A 16 18.65 -17.88 7.17
C ARG A 16 17.83 -16.67 7.60
N CYS A 17 17.98 -16.18 8.83
CA CYS A 17 17.28 -14.98 9.30
C CYS A 17 17.64 -13.74 8.46
N ARG A 18 18.93 -13.53 8.15
CA ARG A 18 19.35 -12.40 7.30
C ARG A 18 18.77 -12.47 5.88
N GLU A 19 18.71 -13.67 5.32
CA GLU A 19 18.14 -13.89 4.00
C GLU A 19 16.62 -13.68 3.99
N ALA A 20 15.92 -14.16 5.03
CA ALA A 20 14.50 -13.91 5.20
C ALA A 20 14.18 -12.42 5.37
N ILE A 21 15.01 -11.65 6.08
CA ILE A 21 14.86 -10.18 6.16
C ILE A 21 15.01 -9.54 4.76
N ARG A 22 16.02 -9.95 3.98
CA ARG A 22 16.25 -9.40 2.63
C ARG A 22 15.10 -9.69 1.68
N ASN A 23 14.50 -10.87 1.79
CA ASN A 23 13.42 -11.32 0.93
C ASN A 23 12.03 -10.95 1.47
N GLY A 24 11.94 -10.31 2.64
CA GLY A 24 10.67 -9.91 3.26
C GLY A 24 9.86 -11.07 3.86
N THR A 25 10.49 -12.21 4.16
CA THR A 25 9.85 -13.46 4.63
C THR A 25 10.20 -13.81 6.08
N ILE A 26 10.68 -12.85 6.87
CA ILE A 26 11.07 -13.10 8.28
C ILE A 26 9.91 -13.62 9.15
N TRP A 27 8.69 -13.14 8.91
CA TRP A 27 7.49 -13.60 9.62
C TRP A 27 7.12 -15.03 9.27
N GLN A 28 7.25 -15.42 8.00
CA GLN A 28 7.10 -16.81 7.60
C GLN A 28 8.14 -17.72 8.28
N LEU A 29 9.40 -17.27 8.35
CA LEU A 29 10.45 -18.03 9.02
C LEU A 29 10.18 -18.16 10.53
N ALA A 30 9.72 -17.08 11.17
CA ALA A 30 9.37 -17.07 12.59
C ALA A 30 8.22 -18.04 12.89
N GLU A 31 7.16 -18.00 12.08
CA GLU A 31 6.03 -18.94 12.16
C GLU A 31 6.50 -20.38 12.01
N GLN A 32 7.28 -20.70 10.98
CA GLN A 32 7.86 -22.04 10.78
C GLN A 32 8.68 -22.51 11.98
N ARG A 33 9.44 -21.62 12.62
CA ARG A 33 10.22 -21.94 13.81
C ARG A 33 9.37 -22.06 15.07
N SER A 34 8.23 -21.37 15.14
CA SER A 34 7.29 -21.46 16.26
C SER A 34 6.80 -22.90 16.47
N HIS A 35 6.64 -23.67 15.40
CA HIS A 35 6.20 -25.07 15.46
C HIS A 35 7.26 -26.07 15.97
N ALA A 36 8.47 -25.61 16.31
CA ALA A 36 9.51 -26.50 16.83
C ALA A 36 9.18 -27.03 18.24
N THR A 37 8.53 -26.22 19.08
CA THR A 37 8.05 -26.63 20.41
C THR A 37 6.75 -25.91 20.78
N PRO A 38 5.91 -26.47 21.67
CA PRO A 38 4.71 -25.78 22.15
C PRO A 38 5.00 -24.40 22.74
N GLN A 39 6.10 -24.26 23.49
CA GLN A 39 6.46 -22.98 24.12
C GLN A 39 6.83 -21.90 23.10
N LEU A 40 7.46 -22.26 21.99
CA LEU A 40 7.74 -21.32 20.90
C LEU A 40 6.48 -20.95 20.14
N ARG A 41 5.51 -21.88 20.02
CA ARG A 41 4.19 -21.59 19.46
C ARG A 41 3.42 -20.61 20.34
N ASP A 42 3.37 -20.85 21.65
CA ASP A 42 2.72 -19.96 22.61
C ASP A 42 3.33 -18.55 22.55
N ALA A 43 4.66 -18.45 22.49
CA ALA A 43 5.35 -17.17 22.38
C ALA A 43 5.05 -16.43 21.06
N PHE A 44 4.95 -17.17 19.93
CA PHE A 44 4.61 -16.56 18.65
C PHE A 44 3.16 -16.08 18.62
N LEU A 45 2.21 -16.90 19.10
CA LEU A 45 0.81 -16.52 19.20
C LEU A 45 0.60 -15.31 20.11
N TRP A 46 1.32 -15.23 21.22
CA TRP A 46 1.29 -14.04 22.08
C TRP A 46 1.71 -12.78 21.32
N VAL A 47 2.74 -12.84 20.47
CA VAL A 47 3.13 -11.68 19.62
C VAL A 47 2.02 -11.32 18.63
N LEU A 48 1.32 -12.29 18.05
CA LEU A 48 0.21 -12.03 17.14
C LEU A 48 -0.99 -11.40 17.86
N GLU A 49 -1.29 -11.85 19.08
CA GLU A 49 -2.35 -11.27 19.92
C GLU A 49 -2.06 -9.79 20.22
N GLN A 50 -0.81 -9.42 20.51
CA GLN A 50 -0.44 -8.01 20.71
C GLN A 50 -0.51 -7.16 19.42
N LEU A 51 -0.42 -7.79 18.25
CA LEU A 51 -0.57 -7.14 16.94
C LEU A 51 -2.03 -6.90 16.58
N ASP A 52 -2.92 -7.77 17.05
CA ASP A 52 -4.37 -7.67 16.88
C ASP A 52 -4.97 -6.62 17.83
N GLU A 53 -4.67 -6.79 19.12
CA GLU A 53 -5.21 -5.96 20.20
C GLU A 53 -4.18 -4.92 20.64
N LEU A 54 -4.14 -3.80 19.92
CA LEU A 54 -3.25 -2.68 20.24
C LEU A 54 -3.67 -2.00 21.57
N ALA A 55 -3.00 -2.39 22.65
CA ALA A 55 -3.20 -1.79 23.97
C ALA A 55 -2.58 -0.38 24.07
N ASP A 56 -3.18 0.51 24.87
CA ASP A 56 -2.60 1.82 25.23
C ASP A 56 -1.56 1.64 26.35
N ASP A 57 -0.47 0.95 26.01
CA ASP A 57 0.67 0.67 26.88
C ASP A 57 2.00 0.59 26.09
N PRO A 58 3.16 0.47 26.76
CA PRO A 58 4.45 0.42 26.07
C PRO A 58 4.64 -0.77 25.11
N ILE A 59 3.89 -1.86 25.28
CA ILE A 59 3.92 -3.02 24.38
C ILE A 59 3.15 -2.68 23.12
N GLY A 60 1.94 -2.13 23.26
CA GLY A 60 1.15 -1.65 22.12
C GLY A 60 1.90 -0.60 21.29
N ASP A 61 2.55 0.37 21.94
CA ASP A 61 3.43 1.33 21.27
C ASP A 61 4.54 0.66 20.46
N SER A 62 5.17 -0.37 21.03
CA SER A 62 6.27 -1.10 20.39
C SER A 62 5.77 -1.87 19.16
N VAL A 63 4.58 -2.47 19.26
CA VAL A 63 3.97 -3.24 18.18
C VAL A 63 3.46 -2.33 17.07
N LEU A 64 2.87 -1.19 17.41
CA LEU A 64 2.48 -0.16 16.43
C LEU A 64 3.71 0.35 15.66
N ASN A 65 4.82 0.62 16.35
CA ASN A 65 6.08 1.00 15.70
C ASN A 65 6.61 -0.11 14.77
N LEU A 66 6.45 -1.38 15.16
CA LEU A 66 6.82 -2.53 14.33
C LEU A 66 5.97 -2.56 13.04
N MET A 67 4.65 -2.36 13.14
CA MET A 67 3.76 -2.28 11.98
C MET A 67 4.13 -1.11 11.07
N ALA A 68 4.31 0.09 11.64
CA ALA A 68 4.68 1.30 10.91
C ALA A 68 6.03 1.18 10.19
N SER A 69 6.99 0.44 10.76
CA SER A 69 8.30 0.16 10.14
C SER A 69 8.26 -0.85 8.99
N THR A 70 7.10 -1.44 8.74
CA THR A 70 6.94 -2.49 7.73
C THR A 70 6.38 -1.89 6.44
N ASN A 71 6.97 -2.25 5.30
CA ASN A 71 6.37 -1.94 3.99
C ASN A 71 5.01 -2.69 3.88
N PRO A 72 3.88 -2.03 3.61
CA PRO A 72 2.58 -2.73 3.52
C PRO A 72 2.45 -3.62 2.27
N VAL A 73 3.23 -3.33 1.21
CA VAL A 73 3.22 -4.15 -0.02
C VAL A 73 4.45 -5.07 -0.10
N ARG A 74 4.32 -6.16 -0.87
CA ARG A 74 5.38 -7.18 -1.01
C ARG A 74 5.67 -7.49 -2.47
N SER A 75 6.94 -7.73 -2.76
CA SER A 75 7.34 -8.36 -4.03
C SER A 75 7.43 -9.86 -3.84
N GLY A 76 6.71 -10.63 -4.65
CA GLY A 76 6.69 -12.10 -4.58
C GLY A 76 5.39 -12.64 -3.98
N GLY A 77 5.37 -13.95 -3.75
CA GLY A 77 4.22 -14.66 -3.19
C GLY A 77 4.21 -14.65 -1.66
N GLU A 78 3.02 -14.55 -1.08
CA GLU A 78 2.78 -14.67 0.36
C GLU A 78 2.16 -16.05 0.64
N HIS A 79 2.88 -16.93 1.33
CA HIS A 79 2.35 -18.25 1.64
C HIS A 79 1.19 -18.17 2.62
N LEU A 80 0.06 -18.75 2.21
CA LEU A 80 -1.14 -18.88 3.01
C LEU A 80 -0.88 -19.80 4.21
N SER A 81 -1.33 -19.36 5.39
CA SER A 81 -1.36 -20.12 6.63
C SER A 81 -2.44 -19.57 7.53
N ASP A 82 -2.75 -20.25 8.63
CA ASP A 82 -3.77 -19.79 9.59
C ASP A 82 -3.39 -18.44 10.23
N ASP A 83 -2.09 -18.14 10.33
CA ASP A 83 -1.58 -16.92 10.96
C ASP A 83 -1.31 -15.77 9.97
N VAL A 84 -1.51 -15.98 8.66
CA VAL A 84 -1.07 -15.03 7.64
C VAL A 84 -1.72 -13.65 7.81
N GLY A 85 -3.00 -13.60 8.19
CA GLY A 85 -3.76 -12.36 8.40
C GLY A 85 -3.15 -11.47 9.47
N MET A 86 -2.47 -12.07 10.45
CA MET A 86 -1.89 -11.37 11.61
C MET A 86 -0.46 -10.89 11.36
N ARG A 87 0.09 -11.10 10.16
CA ARG A 87 1.44 -10.62 9.84
C ARG A 87 1.42 -9.09 9.75
N PRO A 88 2.43 -8.38 10.30
CA PRO A 88 2.38 -6.92 10.42
C PRO A 88 2.16 -6.14 9.12
N HIS A 89 2.64 -6.63 7.96
CA HIS A 89 2.35 -5.95 6.69
C HIS A 89 0.93 -6.13 6.20
N ILE A 90 0.27 -7.23 6.57
CA ILE A 90 -1.15 -7.46 6.28
C ILE A 90 -1.98 -6.51 7.11
N LEU A 91 -1.78 -6.52 8.43
CA LEU A 91 -2.45 -5.61 9.36
C LEU A 91 -2.20 -4.14 9.01
N HIS A 92 -0.97 -3.77 8.66
CA HIS A 92 -0.67 -2.40 8.22
C HIS A 92 -1.42 -2.04 6.93
N LEU A 93 -1.50 -2.93 5.95
CA LEU A 93 -2.27 -2.64 4.73
C LEU A 93 -3.78 -2.57 5.00
N HIS A 94 -4.33 -3.44 5.85
CA HIS A 94 -5.73 -3.33 6.31
C HIS A 94 -5.99 -1.98 6.98
N ALA A 95 -5.13 -1.57 7.90
CA ALA A 95 -5.25 -0.27 8.57
C ALA A 95 -5.21 0.88 7.56
N LEU A 96 -4.32 0.84 6.56
CA LEU A 96 -4.27 1.86 5.50
C LEU A 96 -5.52 1.84 4.62
N LEU A 97 -6.09 0.68 4.32
CA LEU A 97 -7.34 0.56 3.56
C LEU A 97 -8.50 1.18 4.35
N SER A 98 -8.72 0.75 5.59
CA SER A 98 -9.80 1.27 6.44
C SER A 98 -9.68 2.78 6.66
N MET A 99 -8.47 3.26 7.00
CA MET A 99 -8.26 4.69 7.23
C MET A 99 -8.39 5.51 5.95
N ARG A 100 -7.85 5.05 4.81
CA ARG A 100 -7.60 5.95 3.65
C ARG A 100 -8.43 5.65 2.41
N TRP A 101 -8.97 4.45 2.24
CA TRP A 101 -9.84 4.14 1.10
C TRP A 101 -11.23 4.76 1.31
N ARG A 102 -11.83 5.27 0.24
CA ARG A 102 -13.18 5.87 0.28
C ARG A 102 -13.95 5.45 -0.96
N VAL A 103 -15.26 5.32 -0.83
CA VAL A 103 -16.14 5.04 -1.98
C VAL A 103 -16.01 6.13 -3.05
N PRO A 104 -16.17 5.78 -4.34
CA PRO A 104 -16.15 6.79 -5.41
C PRO A 104 -17.22 7.87 -5.20
N GLY A 105 -16.82 9.13 -5.36
CA GLY A 105 -17.75 10.28 -5.35
C GLY A 105 -18.36 10.60 -6.72
N SER A 106 -17.99 9.87 -7.77
CA SER A 106 -18.54 9.99 -9.12
C SER A 106 -18.39 8.68 -9.87
N TRP A 107 -19.33 8.39 -10.77
CA TRP A 107 -19.44 7.09 -11.42
C TRP A 107 -19.18 7.17 -12.92
N TRP A 108 -19.03 6.01 -13.58
CA TRP A 108 -18.66 5.95 -14.99
C TRP A 108 -19.68 6.59 -15.93
N ASP A 109 -20.94 6.72 -15.50
CA ASP A 109 -22.04 7.34 -16.25
C ASP A 109 -22.19 8.85 -15.99
N GLY A 110 -21.38 9.41 -15.08
CA GLY A 110 -21.40 10.82 -14.70
C GLY A 110 -22.33 11.16 -13.54
N SER A 111 -22.97 10.17 -12.90
CA SER A 111 -23.68 10.40 -11.64
C SER A 111 -22.71 10.72 -10.49
N GLU A 112 -23.19 11.47 -9.49
CA GLU A 112 -22.40 11.93 -8.32
C GLU A 112 -23.05 11.55 -6.97
N ASP A 113 -24.18 10.84 -6.99
CA ASP A 113 -24.85 10.36 -5.80
C ASP A 113 -24.06 9.23 -5.11
N GLY A 114 -24.41 8.95 -3.86
CA GLY A 114 -23.80 7.86 -3.08
C GLY A 114 -24.03 6.46 -3.70
N PRO A 115 -23.28 5.45 -3.21
CA PRO A 115 -23.40 4.07 -3.68
C PRO A 115 -24.79 3.50 -3.39
N GLU A 116 -25.28 2.66 -4.31
CA GLU A 116 -26.58 1.97 -4.20
C GLU A 116 -26.43 0.53 -3.71
N ARG A 117 -25.27 -0.10 -3.97
CA ARG A 117 -25.00 -1.49 -3.56
C ARG A 117 -23.50 -1.80 -3.49
N THR A 118 -23.19 -2.85 -2.74
CA THR A 118 -21.88 -3.50 -2.76
C THR A 118 -21.98 -4.77 -3.60
N VAL A 119 -21.04 -4.98 -4.51
CA VAL A 119 -20.93 -6.17 -5.34
C VAL A 119 -19.67 -6.93 -4.96
N LEU A 120 -19.82 -8.15 -4.47
CA LEU A 120 -18.72 -9.04 -4.13
C LEU A 120 -18.53 -10.09 -5.22
N ILE A 121 -17.39 -10.04 -5.93
CA ILE A 121 -17.00 -11.07 -6.89
C ILE A 121 -16.30 -12.22 -6.15
N GLU A 122 -16.81 -13.44 -6.29
CA GLU A 122 -16.31 -14.62 -5.57
C GLU A 122 -15.79 -15.70 -6.52
N GLY A 123 -14.89 -16.57 -6.06
CA GLY A 123 -14.47 -17.75 -6.83
C GLY A 123 -13.45 -17.47 -7.93
N ALA A 124 -12.79 -16.31 -7.91
CA ALA A 124 -11.87 -15.86 -8.96
C ALA A 124 -10.43 -15.86 -8.44
N ALA A 125 -9.51 -16.46 -9.19
CA ALA A 125 -8.08 -16.30 -8.94
C ALA A 125 -7.53 -15.04 -9.66
N PRO A 126 -6.52 -14.36 -9.10
CA PRO A 126 -5.84 -13.27 -9.78
C PRO A 126 -5.09 -13.76 -11.05
N PRO A 127 -4.86 -12.89 -12.05
CA PRO A 127 -5.23 -11.48 -12.09
C PRO A 127 -6.72 -11.26 -12.40
N TRP A 128 -7.39 -10.45 -11.57
CA TRP A 128 -8.84 -10.27 -11.63
C TRP A 128 -9.30 -9.37 -12.78
N ARG A 129 -8.40 -8.53 -13.30
CA ARG A 129 -8.62 -7.86 -14.60
C ARG A 129 -8.85 -8.82 -15.77
N ASP A 130 -8.44 -10.08 -15.66
CA ASP A 130 -8.67 -11.10 -16.68
C ASP A 130 -9.82 -12.06 -16.28
N SER A 131 -9.83 -12.51 -15.03
CA SER A 131 -10.79 -13.53 -14.55
C SER A 131 -12.15 -12.97 -14.14
N ALA A 132 -12.24 -11.71 -13.71
CA ALA A 132 -13.44 -11.11 -13.12
C ALA A 132 -13.98 -9.87 -13.86
N LEU A 133 -13.21 -9.25 -14.75
CA LEU A 133 -13.57 -7.97 -15.38
C LEU A 133 -14.92 -7.99 -16.11
N GLY A 134 -15.33 -9.11 -16.70
CA GLY A 134 -16.64 -9.25 -17.32
C GLY A 134 -17.79 -9.11 -16.31
N ALA A 135 -17.65 -9.72 -15.14
CA ALA A 135 -18.63 -9.59 -14.06
C ALA A 135 -18.67 -8.16 -13.51
N VAL A 136 -17.49 -7.54 -13.33
CA VAL A 136 -17.37 -6.14 -12.90
C VAL A 136 -18.05 -5.18 -13.88
N VAL A 137 -17.78 -5.33 -15.18
CA VAL A 137 -18.41 -4.51 -16.21
C VAL A 137 -19.92 -4.73 -16.24
N SER A 138 -20.38 -5.98 -16.15
CA SER A 138 -21.80 -6.29 -16.11
C SER A 138 -22.49 -5.63 -14.90
N ALA A 139 -21.88 -5.70 -13.72
CA ALA A 139 -22.41 -5.13 -12.49
C ALA A 139 -22.53 -3.60 -12.57
N LEU A 140 -21.50 -2.93 -13.08
CA LEU A 140 -21.46 -1.47 -13.22
C LEU A 140 -22.37 -0.98 -14.35
N VAL A 141 -22.57 -1.75 -15.42
CA VAL A 141 -23.52 -1.39 -16.48
C VAL A 141 -24.97 -1.51 -15.99
N ASP A 142 -25.26 -2.52 -15.18
CA ASP A 142 -26.58 -2.74 -14.59
C ASP A 142 -26.94 -1.69 -13.54
N GLU A 143 -26.01 -1.39 -12.62
CA GLU A 143 -26.13 -0.31 -11.65
C GLU A 143 -24.79 0.43 -11.55
N PRO A 144 -24.66 1.62 -12.17
CA PRO A 144 -23.44 2.41 -12.15
C PRO A 144 -22.88 2.67 -10.77
N ARG A 145 -23.76 2.84 -9.77
CA ARG A 145 -23.40 3.18 -8.39
C ARG A 145 -23.08 1.96 -7.52
N SER A 146 -22.45 0.97 -8.13
CA SER A 146 -22.02 -0.27 -7.46
C SER A 146 -20.57 -0.17 -7.00
N VAL A 147 -20.31 -0.37 -5.71
CA VAL A 147 -18.94 -0.58 -5.20
C VAL A 147 -18.55 -2.03 -5.45
N VAL A 148 -17.52 -2.28 -6.26
CA VAL A 148 -17.12 -3.64 -6.64
C VAL A 148 -15.89 -4.08 -5.85
N LEU A 149 -16.05 -5.16 -5.09
CA LEU A 149 -15.03 -5.84 -4.30
C LEU A 149 -14.72 -7.21 -4.91
N VAL A 150 -13.52 -7.71 -4.64
CA VAL A 150 -13.13 -9.09 -4.92
C VAL A 150 -12.89 -9.82 -3.61
N SER A 151 -13.51 -10.99 -3.45
CA SER A 151 -13.27 -11.87 -2.31
C SER A 151 -11.90 -12.52 -2.40
N THR A 152 -11.11 -12.43 -1.33
CA THR A 152 -9.78 -13.05 -1.23
C THR A 152 -9.61 -13.69 0.14
N PRO A 153 -8.69 -14.65 0.32
CA PRO A 153 -8.41 -15.24 1.64
C PRO A 153 -8.00 -14.24 2.74
N LEU A 154 -7.55 -13.04 2.39
CA LEU A 154 -7.22 -11.95 3.33
C LEU A 154 -8.40 -10.97 3.52
N GLY A 155 -9.61 -11.36 3.14
CA GLY A 155 -10.78 -10.49 3.13
C GLY A 155 -10.98 -9.77 1.79
N PRO A 156 -12.11 -9.05 1.63
CA PRO A 156 -12.45 -8.37 0.40
C PRO A 156 -11.51 -7.21 0.11
N ILE A 157 -11.25 -6.94 -1.18
CA ILE A 157 -10.49 -5.77 -1.64
C ILE A 157 -11.23 -5.04 -2.76
N PRO A 158 -11.22 -3.70 -2.80
CA PRO A 158 -11.71 -2.95 -3.96
C PRO A 158 -11.09 -3.43 -5.27
N PHE A 159 -11.91 -3.63 -6.31
CA PHE A 159 -11.43 -4.10 -7.61
C PHE A 159 -10.41 -3.13 -8.25
N THR A 160 -10.47 -1.85 -7.91
CA THR A 160 -9.51 -0.81 -8.28
C THR A 160 -8.11 -1.04 -7.69
N LEU A 161 -7.99 -1.89 -6.67
CA LEU A 161 -6.75 -2.31 -6.02
C LEU A 161 -6.42 -3.80 -6.29
N GLU A 162 -7.01 -4.42 -7.32
CA GLU A 162 -6.88 -5.85 -7.63
C GLU A 162 -5.44 -6.35 -7.80
N ASP A 163 -4.48 -5.48 -8.15
CA ASP A 163 -3.09 -5.86 -8.36
C ASP A 163 -2.17 -5.59 -7.16
N VAL A 164 -2.74 -5.24 -6.01
CA VAL A 164 -2.00 -5.00 -4.76
C VAL A 164 -1.59 -6.33 -4.13
N SER A 165 -0.28 -6.50 -3.95
CA SER A 165 0.28 -7.61 -3.18
C SER A 165 0.34 -7.21 -1.70
N PRO A 166 -0.07 -8.08 -0.77
CA PRO A 166 -0.16 -9.54 -0.94
C PRO A 166 -1.48 -10.14 -1.44
N TRP A 167 -2.59 -9.39 -1.50
CA TRP A 167 -3.91 -9.92 -1.90
C TRP A 167 -3.88 -10.66 -3.23
N CYS A 168 -3.20 -10.11 -4.23
CA CYS A 168 -3.13 -10.70 -5.56
C CYS A 168 -2.04 -11.78 -5.73
N HIS A 169 -1.18 -12.00 -4.72
CA HIS A 169 -0.03 -12.91 -4.79
C HIS A 169 -0.01 -13.90 -3.60
N LEU A 170 -1.16 -14.36 -3.16
CA LEU A 170 -1.22 -15.46 -2.19
C LEU A 170 -0.77 -16.77 -2.86
N ASP A 171 0.07 -17.54 -2.16
CA ASP A 171 0.52 -18.86 -2.57
C ASP A 171 -0.08 -19.92 -1.63
N GLY A 172 -0.79 -20.88 -2.20
CA GLY A 172 -1.61 -21.84 -1.48
C GLY A 172 -2.41 -22.73 -2.42
N PRO A 173 -3.26 -23.61 -1.86
CA PRO A 173 -4.12 -24.50 -2.65
C PRO A 173 -5.05 -23.74 -3.62
N ASP A 174 -5.29 -24.27 -4.81
CA ASP A 174 -6.13 -23.63 -5.85
C ASP A 174 -7.56 -23.30 -5.37
N ASP A 175 -8.09 -24.07 -4.43
CA ASP A 175 -9.42 -23.88 -3.85
C ASP A 175 -9.50 -22.74 -2.83
N MET A 176 -8.37 -22.12 -2.44
CA MET A 176 -8.38 -20.95 -1.54
C MET A 176 -9.23 -19.80 -2.08
N TRP A 177 -9.24 -19.60 -3.41
CA TRP A 177 -10.03 -18.56 -4.08
C TRP A 177 -11.52 -18.88 -4.18
N ARG A 178 -11.91 -20.12 -3.86
CA ARG A 178 -13.31 -20.59 -3.88
C ARG A 178 -13.98 -20.49 -2.52
N LYS A 179 -13.26 -20.04 -1.48
CA LYS A 179 -13.85 -19.79 -0.17
C LYS A 179 -14.93 -18.70 -0.32
N VAL A 180 -16.14 -19.04 0.09
CA VAL A 180 -17.28 -18.13 0.15
C VAL A 180 -17.43 -17.75 1.62
N TYR A 181 -17.30 -16.46 1.91
CA TYR A 181 -17.56 -15.92 3.25
C TYR A 181 -19.07 -16.00 3.51
N ASP A 182 -19.53 -16.36 4.70
CA ASP A 182 -20.95 -16.14 5.00
C ASP A 182 -21.26 -14.64 5.19
N ASP A 183 -22.52 -14.29 5.39
CA ASP A 183 -22.92 -12.88 5.49
C ASP A 183 -22.45 -12.23 6.81
N ASP A 184 -22.22 -13.02 7.86
CA ASP A 184 -21.71 -12.52 9.14
C ASP A 184 -20.20 -12.30 9.05
N GLU A 185 -19.45 -13.24 8.45
CA GLU A 185 -18.00 -13.15 8.24
C GLU A 185 -17.59 -11.95 7.37
N ILE A 186 -18.42 -11.56 6.39
CA ILE A 186 -18.10 -10.43 5.50
C ILE A 186 -18.51 -9.08 6.09
N ALA A 187 -19.45 -9.06 7.05
CA ALA A 187 -20.03 -7.83 7.58
C ALA A 187 -18.97 -6.91 8.20
N ASP A 188 -18.09 -7.46 9.04
CA ASP A 188 -17.01 -6.69 9.69
C ASP A 188 -16.08 -6.05 8.65
N SER A 189 -15.70 -6.80 7.61
CA SER A 189 -14.87 -6.26 6.52
C SER A 189 -15.58 -5.17 5.70
N LEU A 190 -16.91 -5.22 5.58
CA LEU A 190 -17.67 -4.17 4.90
C LEU A 190 -17.79 -2.93 5.77
N GLU A 191 -17.99 -3.08 7.08
CA GLU A 191 -18.00 -1.98 8.05
C GLU A 191 -16.64 -1.24 8.06
N GLU A 192 -15.53 -1.98 8.08
CA GLU A 192 -14.18 -1.40 8.02
C GLU A 192 -13.92 -0.56 6.75
N LEU A 193 -14.61 -0.89 5.65
CA LEU A 193 -14.56 -0.16 4.39
C LEU A 193 -15.65 0.93 4.28
N GLY A 194 -16.48 1.12 5.30
CA GLY A 194 -17.59 2.08 5.31
C GLY A 194 -18.70 1.73 4.31
N LEU A 195 -18.97 0.43 4.14
CA LEU A 195 -19.97 -0.13 3.24
C LEU A 195 -21.14 -0.77 4.00
N ASP A 196 -21.21 -0.57 5.31
CA ASP A 196 -22.29 -1.04 6.15
C ASP A 196 -23.64 -0.44 5.71
N GLY A 197 -24.71 -1.23 5.81
CA GLY A 197 -26.06 -0.83 5.43
C GLY A 197 -26.35 -0.81 3.92
N LEU A 198 -25.34 -1.01 3.05
CA LEU A 198 -25.57 -1.17 1.62
C LEU A 198 -26.05 -2.60 1.29
N PRO A 199 -26.99 -2.77 0.34
CA PRO A 199 -27.34 -4.09 -0.17
C PRO A 199 -26.12 -4.82 -0.74
N LEU A 200 -25.88 -6.05 -0.27
CA LEU A 200 -24.83 -6.93 -0.78
C LEU A 200 -25.34 -7.79 -1.93
N VAL A 201 -24.65 -7.75 -3.07
CA VAL A 201 -24.87 -8.60 -4.24
C VAL A 201 -23.64 -9.46 -4.50
N ARG A 202 -23.80 -10.77 -4.42
CA ARG A 202 -22.73 -11.74 -4.69
C ARG A 202 -22.79 -12.18 -6.15
N MET A 203 -21.66 -12.16 -6.84
CA MET A 203 -21.58 -12.54 -8.26
C MET A 203 -20.42 -13.51 -8.53
N PRO A 204 -20.62 -14.52 -9.38
CA PRO A 204 -19.52 -15.35 -9.86
C PRO A 204 -18.62 -14.55 -10.81
N PRO A 205 -17.37 -15.00 -11.06
CA PRO A 205 -16.49 -14.32 -11.99
C PRO A 205 -16.95 -14.55 -13.42
N SER A 206 -16.67 -13.57 -14.27
CA SER A 206 -16.81 -13.71 -15.72
C SER A 206 -15.66 -13.00 -16.42
N SER A 207 -15.08 -13.65 -17.42
CA SER A 207 -14.10 -13.09 -18.33
C SER A 207 -14.73 -12.51 -19.60
N ASP A 208 -16.05 -12.67 -19.80
CA ASP A 208 -16.75 -12.08 -20.94
C ASP A 208 -17.16 -10.64 -20.61
N PHE A 209 -16.39 -9.69 -21.14
CA PHE A 209 -16.61 -8.26 -20.97
C PHE A 209 -17.09 -7.58 -22.26
N LYS A 210 -17.61 -8.32 -23.25
CA LYS A 210 -18.06 -7.72 -24.52
C LYS A 210 -19.35 -6.92 -24.30
N HIS A 211 -19.19 -5.63 -24.00
CA HIS A 211 -20.27 -4.67 -23.89
C HIS A 211 -19.86 -3.35 -24.60
N GLU A 212 -20.84 -2.61 -25.12
CA GLU A 212 -20.58 -1.30 -25.77
C GLU A 212 -19.99 -0.26 -24.80
N ARG A 213 -20.25 -0.42 -23.51
CA ARG A 213 -19.79 0.48 -22.43
C ARG A 213 -18.46 0.06 -21.79
N THR A 214 -17.89 -1.09 -22.15
CA THR A 214 -16.69 -1.61 -21.49
C THR A 214 -15.53 -0.63 -21.53
N ALA A 215 -15.33 0.08 -22.63
CA ALA A 215 -14.24 1.06 -22.73
C ALA A 215 -14.40 2.22 -21.73
N ALA A 216 -15.63 2.73 -21.55
CA ALA A 216 -15.92 3.82 -20.62
C ALA A 216 -15.78 3.37 -19.16
N VAL A 217 -16.37 2.22 -18.81
CA VAL A 217 -16.26 1.62 -17.47
C VAL A 217 -14.80 1.37 -17.11
N ARG A 218 -14.00 0.82 -18.04
CA ARG A 218 -12.58 0.56 -17.81
C ARG A 218 -11.77 1.84 -17.64
N ALA A 219 -12.04 2.88 -18.42
CA ALA A 219 -11.36 4.16 -18.26
C ALA A 219 -11.66 4.80 -16.90
N TRP A 220 -12.90 4.68 -16.40
CA TRP A 220 -13.28 5.10 -15.06
C TRP A 220 -12.59 4.27 -13.98
N LEU A 221 -12.62 2.94 -14.07
CA LEU A 221 -11.92 2.03 -13.14
C LEU A 221 -10.41 2.31 -13.08
N ASP A 222 -9.77 2.56 -14.22
CA ASP A 222 -8.34 2.90 -14.27
C ASP A 222 -8.05 4.19 -13.50
N ARG A 223 -8.91 5.20 -13.64
CA ARG A 223 -8.76 6.46 -12.91
C ARG A 223 -8.96 6.24 -11.41
N CYS A 224 -10.00 5.52 -11.01
CA CYS A 224 -10.24 5.16 -9.62
C CYS A 224 -9.06 4.37 -9.03
N ALA A 225 -8.47 3.42 -9.77
CA ALA A 225 -7.28 2.69 -9.34
C ALA A 225 -6.09 3.61 -9.04
N VAL A 226 -5.90 4.69 -9.79
CA VAL A 226 -4.84 5.67 -9.49
C VAL A 226 -5.18 6.51 -8.26
N VAL A 227 -6.43 6.96 -8.14
CA VAL A 227 -6.90 7.75 -6.99
C VAL A 227 -6.79 6.93 -5.70
N ASP A 228 -7.26 5.69 -5.70
CA ASP A 228 -7.22 4.80 -4.54
C ASP A 228 -5.78 4.51 -4.11
N LYS A 229 -4.87 4.27 -5.07
CA LYS A 229 -3.45 4.08 -4.76
C LYS A 229 -2.80 5.34 -4.17
N LEU A 230 -3.16 6.53 -4.66
CA LEU A 230 -2.68 7.80 -4.08
C LEU A 230 -3.22 8.00 -2.66
N ALA A 231 -4.48 7.66 -2.42
CA ALA A 231 -5.08 7.73 -1.09
C ALA A 231 -4.41 6.74 -0.13
N VAL A 232 -4.40 5.45 -0.46
CA VAL A 232 -3.88 4.40 0.42
C VAL A 232 -2.38 4.54 0.67
N PHE A 233 -1.57 4.68 -0.39
CA PHE A 233 -0.11 4.65 -0.26
C PHE A 233 0.55 6.00 -0.04
N CYS A 234 -0.15 7.11 -0.31
CA CYS A 234 0.40 8.45 -0.17
C CYS A 234 -0.45 9.37 0.69
N GLY A 235 -1.56 8.93 1.29
CA GLY A 235 -2.39 9.79 2.13
C GLY A 235 -3.00 10.97 1.37
N VAL A 236 -3.05 10.95 0.04
CA VAL A 236 -3.63 12.04 -0.75
C VAL A 236 -5.14 11.92 -0.70
N SER A 237 -5.85 13.02 -0.41
CA SER A 237 -7.31 12.98 -0.36
C SER A 237 -7.88 12.52 -1.72
N PRO A 238 -8.98 11.73 -1.74
CA PRO A 238 -9.62 11.34 -3.01
C PRO A 238 -9.99 12.54 -3.88
N THR A 239 -10.35 13.67 -3.25
CA THR A 239 -10.63 14.94 -3.94
C THR A 239 -9.41 15.45 -4.70
N ASP A 240 -8.24 15.50 -4.06
CA ASP A 240 -7.01 15.93 -4.71
C ASP A 240 -6.51 14.89 -5.72
N GLY A 241 -6.67 13.60 -5.43
CA GLY A 241 -6.40 12.52 -6.38
C GLY A 241 -7.23 12.68 -7.66
N CYS A 242 -8.52 12.99 -7.55
CA CYS A 242 -9.39 13.26 -8.69
C CYS A 242 -8.93 14.49 -9.48
N ARG A 243 -8.50 15.57 -8.83
CA ARG A 243 -7.93 16.77 -9.50
C ARG A 243 -6.64 16.43 -10.24
N LEU A 244 -5.72 15.70 -9.60
CA LEU A 244 -4.44 15.29 -10.19
C LEU A 244 -4.60 14.34 -11.38
N THR A 245 -5.69 13.58 -11.40
CA THR A 245 -6.01 12.61 -12.47
C THR A 245 -7.06 13.14 -13.44
N ASP A 246 -7.35 14.44 -13.42
CA ASP A 246 -8.23 15.02 -14.44
C ASP A 246 -7.58 14.90 -15.84
N GLY A 247 -8.39 14.52 -16.82
CA GLY A 247 -7.91 14.21 -18.17
C GLY A 247 -6.87 13.08 -18.24
N MET A 248 -6.86 12.15 -17.28
CA MET A 248 -5.87 11.08 -17.21
C MET A 248 -5.83 10.23 -18.49
N SER A 249 -4.62 9.90 -18.94
CA SER A 249 -4.36 8.84 -19.91
C SER A 249 -3.32 7.88 -19.36
N SER A 250 -3.31 6.64 -19.86
CA SER A 250 -2.36 5.65 -19.42
C SER A 250 -1.74 4.86 -20.57
N ARG A 251 -0.46 4.54 -20.41
CA ARG A 251 0.20 3.53 -21.25
C ARG A 251 0.01 2.17 -20.59
N ARG A 252 -0.30 1.17 -21.42
CA ARG A 252 -0.46 -0.23 -21.00
C ARG A 252 0.67 -1.11 -21.52
N SER A 253 0.96 -2.18 -20.78
CA SER A 253 1.90 -3.23 -21.17
C SER A 253 1.28 -4.17 -22.21
N ARG A 254 2.06 -5.14 -22.71
CA ARG A 254 1.56 -6.20 -23.61
C ARG A 254 0.52 -7.11 -22.94
N THR A 255 0.54 -7.19 -21.61
CA THR A 255 -0.40 -7.99 -20.80
C THR A 255 -1.49 -7.13 -20.16
N ASP A 256 -1.80 -5.99 -20.80
CA ASP A 256 -2.88 -5.11 -20.41
C ASP A 256 -2.79 -4.60 -18.95
N ARG A 257 -1.57 -4.30 -18.49
CA ARG A 257 -1.32 -3.65 -17.19
C ARG A 257 -0.93 -2.19 -17.37
N MET A 258 -1.47 -1.29 -16.57
CA MET A 258 -1.09 0.12 -16.55
C MET A 258 0.38 0.28 -16.10
N VAL A 259 1.19 1.01 -16.86
CA VAL A 259 2.63 1.19 -16.60
C VAL A 259 3.07 2.65 -16.46
N ASN A 260 2.40 3.58 -17.14
CA ASN A 260 2.67 5.01 -17.02
C ASN A 260 1.34 5.75 -17.03
N VAL A 261 1.16 6.66 -16.08
CA VAL A 261 -0.03 7.49 -15.93
C VAL A 261 0.34 8.93 -16.26
N HIS A 262 -0.41 9.55 -17.15
CA HIS A 262 -0.19 10.93 -17.57
C HIS A 262 -1.42 11.77 -17.30
N SER A 263 -1.22 13.04 -16.93
CA SER A 263 -2.27 14.07 -16.84
C SER A 263 -1.74 15.37 -17.41
N GLY A 264 -2.51 16.04 -18.27
CA GLY A 264 -2.07 17.28 -18.94
C GLY A 264 -0.83 17.09 -19.83
N GLY A 265 -0.56 15.87 -20.32
CA GLY A 265 0.62 15.54 -21.13
C GLY A 265 1.90 15.23 -20.35
N GLU A 266 1.90 15.40 -19.02
CA GLU A 266 3.05 15.12 -18.15
C GLU A 266 2.98 13.71 -17.55
N HIS A 267 4.12 13.06 -17.30
CA HIS A 267 4.18 11.77 -16.63
C HIS A 267 4.05 11.98 -15.11
N MET A 268 2.96 11.47 -14.54
CA MET A 268 2.62 11.68 -13.12
C MET A 268 3.23 10.59 -12.24
N LEU A 269 2.93 9.32 -12.57
CA LEU A 269 3.35 8.16 -11.80
C LEU A 269 3.30 6.89 -12.64
N SER A 270 3.79 5.80 -12.07
CA SER A 270 3.76 4.45 -12.62
C SER A 270 3.32 3.47 -11.53
N PRO A 271 2.24 2.70 -11.74
CA PRO A 271 1.95 1.53 -10.93
C PRO A 271 3.09 0.52 -11.01
N ARG A 272 3.48 -0.04 -9.87
CA ARG A 272 4.57 -1.01 -9.78
C ARG A 272 4.03 -2.40 -10.06
N LEU A 273 4.55 -3.03 -11.10
CA LEU A 273 4.09 -4.34 -11.54
C LEU A 273 4.37 -5.47 -10.54
N ALA A 274 5.36 -5.30 -9.67
CA ALA A 274 5.82 -6.35 -8.76
C ALA A 274 4.95 -6.49 -7.50
N ASP A 275 4.35 -5.40 -7.04
CA ASP A 275 3.69 -5.33 -5.72
C ASP A 275 2.39 -4.51 -5.70
N GLY A 276 2.02 -3.86 -6.81
CA GLY A 276 0.82 -3.01 -6.91
C GLY A 276 0.94 -1.65 -6.23
N GLY A 277 2.10 -1.30 -5.67
CA GLY A 277 2.36 0.06 -5.18
C GLY A 277 2.52 1.06 -6.33
N ILE A 278 2.99 2.27 -6.04
CA ILE A 278 3.23 3.31 -7.07
C ILE A 278 4.65 3.86 -7.00
N THR A 279 5.14 4.36 -8.12
CA THR A 279 6.38 5.15 -8.21
C THR A 279 6.05 6.47 -8.87
N LEU A 280 6.42 7.59 -8.24
CA LEU A 280 6.21 8.91 -8.81
C LEU A 280 7.20 9.17 -9.95
N ALA A 281 6.76 9.98 -10.90
CA ALA A 281 7.64 10.71 -11.79
C ALA A 281 7.83 12.14 -11.27
N LEU A 282 8.80 12.86 -11.82
CA LEU A 282 9.19 14.17 -11.30
C LEU A 282 8.04 15.20 -11.38
N ASP A 283 7.29 15.23 -12.49
CA ASP A 283 6.16 16.16 -12.63
C ASP A 283 5.04 15.83 -11.64
N GLY A 284 4.77 14.53 -11.42
CA GLY A 284 3.83 14.12 -10.36
C GLY A 284 4.29 14.50 -8.96
N ALA A 285 5.59 14.36 -8.67
CA ALA A 285 6.15 14.80 -7.41
C ALA A 285 6.03 16.32 -7.20
N ARG A 286 6.21 17.12 -8.27
CA ARG A 286 5.99 18.58 -8.23
C ARG A 286 4.54 18.92 -7.91
N ARG A 287 3.57 18.35 -8.65
CA ARG A 287 2.15 18.64 -8.40
C ARG A 287 1.69 18.21 -7.01
N LEU A 288 2.23 17.10 -6.49
CA LEU A 288 1.95 16.66 -5.12
C LEU A 288 2.57 17.61 -4.08
N ASN A 289 3.77 18.14 -4.34
CA ASN A 289 4.40 19.16 -3.49
C ASN A 289 3.60 20.47 -3.49
N ASP A 290 2.90 20.81 -4.56
CA ASP A 290 2.09 22.04 -4.63
C ASP A 290 0.83 21.97 -3.76
N LEU A 291 0.35 20.77 -3.42
CA LEU A 291 -0.82 20.58 -2.53
C LEU A 291 -0.52 20.91 -1.08
N ASN A 292 0.73 20.71 -0.65
CA ASN A 292 1.21 21.10 0.67
C ASN A 292 2.57 21.76 0.45
N PRO A 293 2.73 23.09 0.53
CA PRO A 293 4.00 23.74 0.24
C PRO A 293 4.93 23.86 1.46
N ASN A 294 4.54 23.44 2.67
CA ASN A 294 5.32 23.69 3.90
C ASN A 294 6.22 22.50 4.29
N PRO A 295 7.48 22.71 4.72
CA PRO A 295 8.29 21.60 5.19
C PRO A 295 7.64 20.88 6.38
N PRO A 296 7.93 19.57 6.59
CA PRO A 296 7.53 18.89 7.82
C PRO A 296 8.22 19.55 9.03
N ALA A 297 7.64 19.39 10.22
CA ALA A 297 8.24 19.85 11.46
C ALA A 297 9.64 19.24 11.68
N ALA A 298 10.53 20.00 12.30
CA ALA A 298 11.83 19.48 12.71
C ALA A 298 11.67 18.44 13.83
N PHE A 299 12.63 17.53 14.00
CA PHE A 299 12.53 16.47 15.01
C PHE A 299 12.53 16.97 16.47
N ASP A 300 12.96 18.21 16.72
CA ASP A 300 12.92 18.87 18.02
C ASP A 300 11.65 19.71 18.25
N GLU A 301 10.78 19.80 17.25
CA GLU A 301 9.48 20.45 17.33
C GLU A 301 8.38 19.44 17.70
N PRO A 302 7.32 19.87 18.39
CA PRO A 302 6.18 19.01 18.65
C PRO A 302 5.51 18.60 17.33
N ILE A 303 5.14 17.32 17.24
CA ILE A 303 4.36 16.81 16.12
C ILE A 303 2.92 17.31 16.27
N GLU A 304 2.46 18.11 15.32
CA GLU A 304 1.03 18.44 15.20
C GLU A 304 0.33 17.26 14.54
N ASP A 305 -0.38 16.44 15.33
CA ASP A 305 -1.30 15.46 14.77
C ASP A 305 -2.57 16.19 14.32
N VAL A 306 -2.76 16.28 13.01
CA VAL A 306 -3.93 16.92 12.40
C VAL A 306 -5.15 15.99 12.44
N GLY A 307 -4.99 14.72 12.85
CA GLY A 307 -6.07 13.74 12.95
C GLY A 307 -6.74 13.46 11.60
N SER A 308 -6.03 13.67 10.49
CA SER A 308 -6.55 13.49 9.14
C SER A 308 -6.17 12.11 8.60
N ASP A 309 -7.16 11.41 8.06
CA ASP A 309 -6.96 10.17 7.30
C ASP A 309 -6.11 10.38 6.03
N HIS A 310 -6.10 11.62 5.50
CA HIS A 310 -5.42 12.00 4.27
C HIS A 310 -4.43 13.16 4.50
N PRO A 311 -3.34 12.93 5.25
CA PRO A 311 -2.36 13.97 5.59
C PRO A 311 -1.52 14.46 4.40
N GLY A 312 -1.72 13.89 3.20
CA GLY A 312 -0.94 14.15 2.00
C GLY A 312 0.30 13.27 1.90
N ILE A 313 1.06 13.42 0.80
CA ILE A 313 2.27 12.64 0.58
C ILE A 313 3.30 12.94 1.67
N PRO A 314 3.92 11.92 2.29
CA PRO A 314 4.89 12.16 3.35
C PRO A 314 6.18 12.80 2.83
N ARG A 315 6.76 13.67 3.64
CA ARG A 315 7.88 14.53 3.28
C ARG A 315 9.04 14.34 4.24
N VAL A 316 10.23 14.65 3.74
CA VAL A 316 11.49 14.60 4.47
C VAL A 316 12.21 15.93 4.27
N TRP A 317 12.43 16.66 5.35
CA TRP A 317 13.19 17.91 5.35
C TRP A 317 14.69 17.61 5.35
N LEU A 318 15.34 18.01 4.26
CA LEU A 318 16.77 17.83 4.03
C LEU A 318 17.60 19.03 4.53
N LEU A 319 18.76 18.73 5.11
CA LEU A 319 19.80 19.71 5.40
C LEU A 319 20.32 20.38 4.12
N ASP A 320 20.45 21.71 4.14
CA ASP A 320 20.86 22.54 2.99
C ASP A 320 22.13 22.06 2.28
N ASP A 321 23.16 21.67 3.02
CA ASP A 321 24.45 21.20 2.48
C ASP A 321 24.29 19.94 1.60
N ALA A 322 23.23 19.16 1.79
CA ALA A 322 22.97 17.95 1.01
C ALA A 322 22.16 18.22 -0.26
N ILE A 323 21.50 19.37 -0.39
CA ILE A 323 20.61 19.73 -1.52
C ILE A 323 21.29 19.56 -2.88
N PRO A 324 22.53 20.05 -3.14
CA PRO A 324 23.15 19.94 -4.46
C PRO A 324 23.42 18.50 -4.90
N PHE A 325 23.53 17.58 -3.95
CA PHE A 325 23.78 16.16 -4.22
C PHE A 325 22.48 15.40 -4.41
N VAL A 326 21.53 15.59 -3.48
CA VAL A 326 20.22 14.93 -3.51
C VAL A 326 19.39 15.41 -4.68
N GLY A 327 19.41 16.72 -4.98
CA GLY A 327 18.73 17.32 -6.12
C GLY A 327 19.25 16.86 -7.48
N ARG A 328 20.43 16.23 -7.54
CA ARG A 328 20.97 15.56 -8.74
C ARG A 328 20.67 14.06 -8.79
N GLY A 329 19.96 13.54 -7.79
CA GLY A 329 19.52 12.15 -7.70
C GLY A 329 20.37 11.26 -6.79
N ARG A 330 21.20 11.82 -5.89
CA ARG A 330 21.84 11.01 -4.83
C ARG A 330 20.83 10.68 -3.73
N ASN A 331 21.00 9.52 -3.10
CA ASN A 331 20.15 9.10 -1.98
C ASN A 331 20.30 10.04 -0.77
N VAL A 332 19.22 10.16 0.01
CA VAL A 332 19.26 10.86 1.29
C VAL A 332 19.85 9.94 2.35
N MET A 333 20.84 10.43 3.08
CA MET A 333 21.44 9.71 4.22
C MET A 333 20.81 10.19 5.52
N GLN A 334 20.68 9.29 6.50
CA GLN A 334 20.04 9.58 7.79
C GLN A 334 20.61 10.83 8.49
N GLY A 335 21.93 11.02 8.47
CA GLY A 335 22.58 12.16 9.10
C GLY A 335 22.29 13.54 8.49
N TYR A 336 21.52 13.60 7.38
CA TYR A 336 21.16 14.85 6.71
C TYR A 336 19.66 15.16 6.79
N VAL A 337 18.87 14.37 7.53
CA VAL A 337 17.44 14.63 7.72
C VAL A 337 17.24 15.50 8.96
N LEU A 338 16.49 16.59 8.82
CA LEU A 338 16.18 17.53 9.90
C LEU A 338 14.77 17.34 10.48
N GLY A 339 13.86 16.82 9.66
CA GLY A 339 12.46 16.56 10.03
C GLY A 339 11.81 15.63 9.01
N ALA A 340 10.72 14.97 9.40
CA ALA A 340 9.94 14.10 8.52
C ALA A 340 8.50 13.98 9.00
N ASP A 341 7.57 13.85 8.06
CA ASP A 341 6.16 13.64 8.41
C ASP A 341 5.95 12.30 9.14
N PRO A 342 5.10 12.25 10.20
CA PRO A 342 4.93 11.07 11.04
C PRO A 342 4.34 9.87 10.29
N HIS A 343 3.54 10.11 9.25
CA HIS A 343 2.94 9.06 8.41
C HIS A 343 3.86 8.52 7.30
N LEU A 344 5.17 8.80 7.37
CA LEU A 344 6.17 8.26 6.46
C LEU A 344 6.30 6.73 6.62
N THR A 345 5.96 5.99 5.57
CA THR A 345 5.99 4.52 5.57
C THR A 345 7.15 3.96 4.73
N PRO A 346 8.02 3.08 5.27
CA PRO A 346 9.05 2.40 4.51
C PRO A 346 8.51 1.67 3.27
N GLY A 347 9.23 1.73 2.16
CA GLY A 347 8.81 1.12 0.89
C GLY A 347 7.75 1.92 0.10
N GLN A 348 7.22 3.00 0.67
CA GLN A 348 6.25 3.88 0.02
C GLN A 348 6.91 5.17 -0.52
N PRO A 349 6.25 5.87 -1.48
CA PRO A 349 6.75 7.12 -2.01
C PRO A 349 6.82 8.23 -0.97
N CYS A 350 7.83 9.10 -1.08
CA CYS A 350 7.93 10.32 -0.30
C CYS A 350 8.59 11.44 -1.11
N LEU A 351 8.39 12.67 -0.65
CA LEU A 351 9.08 13.86 -1.17
C LEU A 351 10.24 14.24 -0.26
N VAL A 352 11.28 14.80 -0.86
CA VAL A 352 12.41 15.41 -0.16
C VAL A 352 12.38 16.90 -0.44
N VAL A 353 12.35 17.71 0.61
CA VAL A 353 12.16 19.15 0.53
C VAL A 353 13.24 19.92 1.28
N ASP A 354 13.42 21.19 0.92
CA ASP A 354 14.26 22.15 1.65
C ASP A 354 13.49 22.80 2.82
N GLY A 355 14.15 23.70 3.56
CA GLY A 355 13.55 24.40 4.69
C GLY A 355 12.45 25.42 4.35
N ASN A 356 12.19 25.67 3.06
CA ASN A 356 11.04 26.44 2.59
C ASN A 356 9.95 25.54 1.98
N GLY A 357 10.11 24.21 2.05
CA GLY A 357 9.21 23.23 1.43
C GLY A 357 9.36 23.09 -0.08
N GLY A 358 10.41 23.67 -0.66
CA GLY A 358 10.76 23.51 -2.07
C GLY A 358 11.18 22.08 -2.37
N LEU A 359 10.64 21.50 -3.45
CA LEU A 359 10.97 20.13 -3.85
C LEU A 359 12.45 20.01 -4.25
N VAL A 360 13.19 19.16 -3.54
CA VAL A 360 14.58 18.81 -3.86
C VAL A 360 14.64 17.52 -4.67
N ALA A 361 13.89 16.50 -4.26
CA ALA A 361 13.86 15.20 -4.92
C ALA A 361 12.61 14.41 -4.53
N HIS A 362 12.38 13.26 -5.16
CA HIS A 362 11.40 12.28 -4.70
C HIS A 362 12.00 10.88 -4.70
N GLY A 363 11.43 10.01 -3.87
CA GLY A 363 12.00 8.68 -3.67
C GLY A 363 11.10 7.71 -2.95
N THR A 364 11.72 6.64 -2.49
CA THR A 364 11.09 5.62 -1.64
C THR A 364 11.71 5.69 -0.26
N ALA A 365 10.89 5.85 0.78
CA ALA A 365 11.36 5.85 2.16
C ALA A 365 11.98 4.49 2.51
N VAL A 366 13.06 4.50 3.28
CA VAL A 366 13.73 3.28 3.77
C VAL A 366 13.42 3.05 5.25
N THR A 367 13.13 4.12 5.98
CA THR A 367 12.90 4.14 7.42
C THR A 367 11.72 5.04 7.77
N THR A 368 11.17 4.88 8.96
CA THR A 368 10.11 5.74 9.51
C THR A 368 10.67 7.10 9.94
N ALA A 369 9.78 8.06 10.22
CA ALA A 369 10.17 9.35 10.80
C ALA A 369 10.88 9.18 12.16
N LEU A 370 10.38 8.26 13.01
CA LEU A 370 11.00 7.94 14.30
C LEU A 370 12.44 7.43 14.14
N GLU A 371 12.68 6.56 13.16
CA GLU A 371 14.02 6.08 12.85
C GLU A 371 14.93 7.20 12.30
N MET A 372 14.41 8.09 11.45
CA MET A 372 15.17 9.23 10.93
C MET A 372 15.60 10.21 12.02
N ALA A 373 14.79 10.39 13.08
CA ALA A 373 15.15 11.22 14.22
C ALA A 373 16.39 10.70 14.97
N HIS A 374 16.53 9.38 15.06
CA HIS A 374 17.54 8.72 15.90
C HIS A 374 18.78 8.25 15.12
N LEU A 375 18.60 7.73 13.91
CA LEU A 375 19.69 7.19 13.12
C LEU A 375 20.58 8.30 12.55
N LYS A 376 21.89 8.06 12.51
CA LYS A 376 22.88 9.00 11.96
C LYS A 376 23.62 8.46 10.73
N LYS A 377 23.43 7.17 10.41
CA LYS A 377 24.08 6.48 9.28
C LYS A 377 23.07 5.59 8.56
N GLY A 378 23.37 5.31 7.30
CA GLY A 378 22.48 4.56 6.43
C GLY A 378 21.64 5.47 5.53
N ILE A 379 20.87 4.85 4.65
CA ILE A 379 20.00 5.55 3.70
C ILE A 379 18.64 5.79 4.38
N ALA A 380 18.17 7.02 4.33
CA ALA A 380 16.83 7.43 4.77
C ALA A 380 15.82 7.33 3.61
N VAL A 381 16.21 7.80 2.42
CA VAL A 381 15.38 7.77 1.20
C VAL A 381 16.21 7.30 0.03
N ARG A 382 15.70 6.30 -0.70
CA ARG A 382 16.24 5.92 -2.02
C ARG A 382 15.64 6.84 -3.07
N VAL A 383 16.45 7.79 -3.55
CA VAL A 383 16.00 8.80 -4.50
C VAL A 383 15.82 8.18 -5.88
N ARG A 384 14.70 8.53 -6.52
CA ARG A 384 14.34 8.10 -7.88
C ARG A 384 14.75 9.16 -8.89
N ASP A 385 14.35 10.40 -8.63
CA ASP A 385 14.73 11.56 -9.42
C ASP A 385 14.97 12.78 -8.54
N GLY A 386 15.82 13.69 -9.01
CA GLY A 386 16.14 14.95 -8.35
C GLY A 386 15.55 16.12 -9.14
N ALA A 387 14.96 17.08 -8.44
CA ALA A 387 14.30 18.23 -9.06
C ALA A 387 15.28 19.27 -9.63
N LEU A 388 16.59 19.11 -9.35
CA LEU A 388 17.67 20.01 -9.73
C LEU A 388 18.66 19.35 -10.73
N ARG A 389 18.22 18.34 -11.48
CA ARG A 389 19.08 17.64 -12.44
C ARG A 389 19.49 18.50 -13.63
N ASP A 390 18.62 19.42 -14.05
CA ASP A 390 18.82 20.27 -15.22
C ASP A 390 19.31 21.70 -14.86
N SER A 391 19.60 21.96 -13.58
CA SER A 391 20.00 23.27 -13.05
C SER A 391 21.47 23.41 -12.66
#